data_AF-A0A952K9L0-F1
#
_entry.id   AF-A0A952K9L0-F1
#
_cell.length_a   1.000
_cell.length_b   1.000
_cell.length_c   1.000
_cell.angle_alpha   90.00
_cell.angle_beta   90.00
_cell.angle_gamma   90.00
#
_symmetry.space_group_name_H-M   'P 1'
#
loop_
_entity.id
_entity.type
_entity.pdbx_description
1 polymer ?
#
loop_
_entity_poly.entity_id
_entity_poly.type
_entity_poly.pdbx_seq_one_letter_code
_entity_poly.pdbx_strand_id
1 'polypeptide(L)'
;MPELLPLVNWPPAYPALWAATLNLGGGDIDKVSSLLNPLLLMVTSLSVFWVCRMVTGSASVAGIMAVVNAFTPMSMIVYGHAWSETLFIPVLLLAYAAFWKYRISQEKFIWLAAAAVLIGGSNWVRYAGAVFLPLLGFSVLVASGSALGKRITHAAGAMLLGAAVAFPLWLRNWQLTGNISGSDRGGVTRMDRLFEDMATIVDLFEHSFFSFSMVLRANLELPILIAAAFVAYKAFRRSGIRWLRPPEIWLPLVWLAGYLVFLLYARKVQVTVDLDLRMLAVGFPFLLLAMA
;
A
#
# COMPACT_ATOMS: atom_id res chain seq x y z
N MET A 1 39.42 2.02 -14.61
CA MET A 1 38.31 1.22 -14.06
C MET A 1 37.03 1.96 -14.40
N PRO A 2 36.01 1.33 -14.98
CA PRO A 2 34.73 2.01 -15.17
C PRO A 2 34.22 2.48 -13.80
N GLU A 3 33.87 3.76 -13.68
CA GLU A 3 33.24 4.27 -12.46
C GLU A 3 31.93 3.53 -12.25
N LEU A 4 31.81 2.82 -11.13
CA LEU A 4 30.57 2.19 -10.72
C LEU A 4 29.60 3.32 -10.34
N LEU A 5 28.76 3.73 -11.29
CA LEU A 5 27.71 4.70 -11.03
C LEU A 5 26.69 4.10 -10.03
N PRO A 6 26.25 4.88 -9.04
CA PRO A 6 25.29 4.40 -8.07
C PRO A 6 23.96 4.03 -8.75
N LEU A 7 23.38 2.90 -8.35
CA LEU A 7 22.04 2.51 -8.81
C LEU A 7 20.99 3.50 -8.28
N VAL A 8 20.23 4.08 -9.21
CA VAL A 8 19.20 5.11 -8.97
C VAL A 8 17.81 4.68 -9.46
N ASN A 9 17.74 3.63 -10.29
CA ASN A 9 16.48 3.07 -10.79
C ASN A 9 15.57 2.55 -9.68
N TRP A 10 16.15 2.15 -8.55
CA TRP A 10 15.46 1.58 -7.40
C TRP A 10 15.81 2.35 -6.13
N PRO A 11 14.82 2.70 -5.29
CA PRO A 11 15.10 3.29 -3.99
C PRO A 11 15.90 2.35 -3.08
N PRO A 12 16.73 2.89 -2.17
CA PRO A 12 17.75 2.10 -1.50
C PRO A 12 17.27 1.32 -0.26
N ALA A 13 16.10 1.62 0.32
CA ALA A 13 15.73 1.04 1.62
C ALA A 13 15.50 -0.48 1.57
N TYR A 14 14.89 -1.00 0.50
CA TYR A 14 14.69 -2.44 0.37
C TYR A 14 16.02 -3.19 0.14
N PRO A 15 16.89 -2.79 -0.80
CA PRO A 15 18.25 -3.34 -0.90
C PRO A 15 19.05 -3.22 0.40
N ALA A 16 18.94 -2.09 1.12
CA ALA A 16 19.63 -1.89 2.39
C ALA A 16 19.12 -2.86 3.48
N LEU A 17 17.80 -3.10 3.54
CA LEU A 17 17.21 -4.08 4.44
C LEU A 17 17.73 -5.49 4.12
N TRP A 18 17.75 -5.87 2.84
CA TRP A 18 18.33 -7.15 2.41
C TRP A 18 19.80 -7.27 2.78
N ALA A 19 20.61 -6.25 2.52
CA ALA A 19 22.03 -6.25 2.85
C ALA A 19 22.26 -6.37 4.37
N ALA A 20 21.44 -5.70 5.18
CA ALA A 20 21.48 -5.80 6.63
C ALA A 20 21.11 -7.22 7.11
N THR A 21 20.03 -7.80 6.59
CA THR A 21 19.63 -9.17 6.95
C THR A 21 20.65 -10.21 6.47
N LEU A 22 21.25 -10.02 5.30
CA LEU A 22 22.30 -10.89 4.77
C LEU A 22 23.54 -10.89 5.66
N ASN A 23 23.93 -9.72 6.17
CA ASN A 23 25.03 -9.59 7.11
C ASN A 23 24.74 -10.36 8.41
N LEU A 24 23.53 -10.20 8.96
CA LEU A 24 23.10 -10.93 10.17
C LEU A 24 22.98 -12.45 9.94
N GLY A 25 22.63 -12.89 8.73
CA GLY A 25 22.47 -14.29 8.35
C GLY A 25 23.76 -15.00 7.92
N GLY A 26 24.92 -14.34 8.00
CA GLY A 26 26.21 -14.91 7.62
C GLY A 26 26.43 -15.04 6.10
N GLY A 27 25.77 -14.22 5.28
CA GLY A 27 25.97 -14.20 3.83
C GLY A 27 25.09 -15.19 3.04
N ASP A 28 24.20 -15.92 3.70
CA ASP A 28 23.32 -16.90 3.07
C ASP A 28 22.02 -16.25 2.56
N ILE A 29 21.89 -16.12 1.23
CA ILE A 29 20.77 -15.45 0.56
C ILE A 29 19.46 -16.19 0.79
N ASP A 30 19.48 -17.53 0.81
CA ASP A 30 18.27 -18.34 0.98
C ASP A 30 17.68 -18.11 2.38
N LYS A 31 18.55 -18.01 3.39
CA LYS A 31 18.13 -17.67 4.76
C LYS A 31 17.45 -16.31 4.86
N VAL A 32 17.95 -15.30 4.14
CA VAL A 32 17.33 -13.96 4.15
C VAL A 32 15.88 -14.03 3.68
N SER A 33 15.62 -14.69 2.55
CA SER A 33 14.25 -14.81 2.02
C SER A 33 13.32 -15.57 2.98
N SER A 34 13.81 -16.67 3.55
CA SER A 34 13.03 -17.53 4.45
C SER A 34 12.67 -16.89 5.79
N LEU A 35 13.41 -15.85 6.21
CA LEU A 35 13.16 -15.12 7.45
C LEU A 35 12.42 -13.80 7.20
N LEU A 36 12.94 -12.99 6.28
CA LEU A 36 12.50 -11.61 6.08
C LEU A 36 11.08 -11.56 5.49
N ASN A 37 10.80 -12.38 4.48
CA ASN A 37 9.51 -12.31 3.80
C ASN A 37 8.34 -12.78 4.70
N PRO A 38 8.43 -13.91 5.43
CA PRO A 38 7.38 -14.30 6.37
C PRO A 38 7.18 -13.27 7.50
N LEU A 39 8.27 -12.66 7.98
CA LEU A 39 8.18 -11.58 8.97
C LEU A 39 7.40 -10.38 8.41
N LEU A 40 7.70 -9.94 7.19
CA LEU A 40 6.99 -8.81 6.55
C LEU A 40 5.53 -9.16 6.21
N LEU A 41 5.23 -10.41 5.85
CA LEU A 41 3.86 -10.91 5.69
C LEU A 41 3.09 -10.88 7.01
N MET A 42 3.74 -11.27 8.11
CA MET A 42 3.18 -11.20 9.46
C MET A 42 2.88 -9.75 9.84
N VAL A 43 3.83 -8.82 9.65
CA VAL A 43 3.62 -7.39 9.92
C VAL A 43 2.46 -6.82 9.11
N THR A 44 2.35 -7.19 7.84
CA THR A 44 1.25 -6.80 6.96
C THR A 44 -0.09 -7.30 7.48
N SER A 45 -0.17 -8.59 7.81
CA SER A 45 -1.42 -9.22 8.26
C SER A 45 -1.85 -8.70 9.64
N LEU A 46 -0.89 -8.46 10.54
CA LEU A 46 -1.15 -7.81 11.83
C LEU A 46 -1.60 -6.35 11.67
N SER A 47 -1.09 -5.64 10.66
CA SER A 47 -1.54 -4.28 10.36
C SER A 47 -2.99 -4.27 9.86
N VAL A 48 -3.35 -5.19 8.95
CA VAL A 48 -4.74 -5.39 8.51
C VAL A 48 -5.64 -5.73 9.71
N PHE A 49 -5.22 -6.67 10.56
CA PHE A 49 -5.93 -7.01 11.79
C PHE A 49 -6.18 -5.76 12.65
N TRP A 50 -5.13 -4.98 12.92
CA TRP A 50 -5.21 -3.85 13.84
C TRP A 50 -6.12 -2.74 13.30
N VAL A 51 -6.00 -2.39 12.02
CA VAL A 51 -6.89 -1.40 11.38
C VAL A 51 -8.33 -1.89 11.38
N CYS A 52 -8.57 -3.13 10.95
CA CYS A 52 -9.90 -3.72 10.95
C CYS A 52 -10.51 -3.77 12.37
N ARG A 53 -9.69 -4.05 13.40
CA ARG A 53 -10.14 -4.08 14.79
C ARG A 53 -10.49 -2.69 15.33
N MET A 54 -9.76 -1.65 14.92
CA MET A 54 -10.05 -0.25 15.25
C MET A 54 -11.35 0.22 14.58
N VAL A 55 -11.57 -0.19 13.34
CA VAL A 55 -12.74 0.20 12.53
C VAL A 55 -14.01 -0.53 12.97
N THR A 56 -13.97 -1.86 13.03
CA THR A 56 -15.18 -2.70 13.21
C THR A 56 -15.52 -2.96 14.68
N GLY A 57 -14.55 -2.78 15.58
CA GLY A 57 -14.68 -3.22 16.97
C GLY A 57 -14.63 -4.74 17.18
N SER A 58 -14.51 -5.55 16.12
CA SER A 58 -14.63 -7.01 16.19
C SER A 58 -13.29 -7.71 15.93
N ALA A 59 -12.81 -8.48 16.92
CA ALA A 59 -11.61 -9.30 16.75
C ALA A 59 -11.82 -10.43 15.72
N SER A 60 -13.03 -10.97 15.62
CA SER A 60 -13.35 -12.04 14.66
C SER A 60 -13.28 -11.54 13.22
N VAL A 61 -13.88 -10.39 12.91
CA VAL A 61 -13.82 -9.79 11.56
C VAL A 61 -12.37 -9.43 11.22
N ALA A 62 -11.65 -8.82 12.16
CA ALA A 62 -10.23 -8.51 12.00
C ALA A 62 -9.36 -9.75 11.75
N GLY A 63 -9.59 -10.84 12.49
CA GLY A 63 -8.88 -12.10 12.32
C GLY A 63 -9.13 -12.71 10.94
N ILE A 64 -10.40 -12.74 10.51
CA ILE A 64 -10.77 -13.19 9.17
C ILE A 64 -10.04 -12.37 8.10
N MET A 65 -10.12 -11.04 8.16
CA MET A 65 -9.50 -10.18 7.13
C MET A 65 -7.97 -10.30 7.10
N ALA A 66 -7.34 -10.49 8.26
CA ALA A 66 -5.90 -10.74 8.32
C ALA A 66 -5.51 -12.10 7.71
N VAL A 67 -6.30 -13.15 7.96
CA VAL A 67 -6.10 -14.47 7.34
C VAL A 67 -6.34 -14.40 5.83
N VAL A 68 -7.42 -13.75 5.39
CA VAL A 68 -7.70 -13.51 3.96
C VAL A 68 -6.51 -12.80 3.29
N ASN A 69 -5.99 -11.75 3.92
CA ASN A 69 -4.81 -11.04 3.43
C ASN A 69 -3.58 -11.94 3.38
N ALA A 70 -3.36 -12.78 4.40
CA ALA A 70 -2.19 -13.65 4.45
C ALA A 70 -2.20 -14.69 3.32
N PHE A 71 -3.36 -15.32 3.09
CA PHE A 71 -3.52 -16.47 2.19
C PHE A 71 -4.06 -16.12 0.80
N THR A 72 -4.25 -14.83 0.49
CA THR A 72 -4.58 -14.42 -0.88
C THR A 72 -3.40 -14.72 -1.82
N PRO A 73 -3.69 -15.15 -3.06
CA PRO A 73 -2.70 -15.27 -4.12
C PRO A 73 -1.71 -14.12 -4.25
N MET A 74 -2.21 -12.88 -4.19
CA MET A 74 -1.36 -11.70 -4.37
C MET A 74 -0.27 -11.61 -3.29
N SER A 75 -0.63 -11.88 -2.03
CA SER A 75 0.33 -11.90 -0.93
C SER A 75 1.29 -13.06 -1.08
N MET A 76 0.80 -14.27 -1.39
CA MET A 76 1.68 -15.43 -1.56
C MET A 76 2.71 -15.21 -2.67
N ILE A 77 2.32 -14.60 -3.78
CA ILE A 77 3.25 -14.26 -4.87
C ILE A 77 4.25 -13.18 -4.42
N VAL A 78 3.78 -12.08 -3.81
CA VAL A 78 4.66 -10.98 -3.39
C VAL A 78 5.65 -11.44 -2.34
N TYR A 79 5.19 -12.08 -1.26
CA TYR A 79 6.05 -12.55 -0.17
C TYR A 79 6.80 -13.85 -0.52
N GLY A 80 6.47 -14.51 -1.63
CA GLY A 80 7.28 -15.58 -2.20
C GLY A 80 8.54 -15.09 -2.92
N HIS A 81 8.66 -13.79 -3.22
CA HIS A 81 9.74 -13.22 -4.04
C HIS A 81 10.48 -12.08 -3.33
N ALA A 82 11.71 -11.80 -3.80
CA ALA A 82 12.53 -10.70 -3.33
C ALA A 82 12.17 -9.38 -4.04
N TRP A 83 10.93 -8.90 -3.84
CA TRP A 83 10.45 -7.64 -4.42
C TRP A 83 10.23 -6.55 -3.38
N SER A 84 10.47 -5.30 -3.77
CA SER A 84 10.29 -4.13 -2.89
C SER A 84 8.87 -4.01 -2.32
N GLU A 85 7.86 -4.58 -2.99
CA GLU A 85 6.48 -4.70 -2.53
C GLU A 85 6.39 -5.39 -1.17
N THR A 86 7.27 -6.35 -0.85
CA THR A 86 7.26 -7.05 0.44
C THR A 86 7.50 -6.10 1.61
N LEU A 87 8.31 -5.04 1.42
CA LEU A 87 8.51 -3.99 2.43
C LEU A 87 7.55 -2.81 2.25
N PHE A 88 7.17 -2.50 1.01
CA PHE A 88 6.34 -1.32 0.71
C PHE A 88 4.93 -1.45 1.29
N ILE A 89 4.29 -2.62 1.13
CA ILE A 89 2.94 -2.88 1.62
C ILE A 89 2.83 -2.71 3.15
N PRO A 90 3.67 -3.35 3.99
CA PRO A 90 3.57 -3.17 5.43
C PRO A 90 3.84 -1.72 5.86
N VAL A 91 4.79 -1.01 5.23
CA VAL A 91 5.06 0.40 5.54
C VAL A 91 3.82 1.27 5.26
N LEU A 92 3.14 1.06 4.13
CA LEU A 92 1.91 1.79 3.80
C LEU A 92 0.76 1.45 4.75
N LEU A 93 0.60 0.18 5.12
CA LEU A 93 -0.43 -0.23 6.08
C LEU A 93 -0.17 0.33 7.47
N LEU A 94 1.08 0.36 7.94
CA LEU A 94 1.44 1.01 9.19
C LEU A 94 1.18 2.52 9.13
N ALA A 95 1.45 3.17 8.00
CA ALA A 95 1.13 4.58 7.81
C ALA A 95 -0.38 4.83 7.90
N TYR A 96 -1.17 4.01 7.20
CA TYR A 96 -2.63 4.06 7.24
C TYR A 96 -3.17 3.81 8.64
N ALA A 97 -2.58 2.85 9.36
CA ALA A 97 -2.97 2.53 10.72
C ALA A 97 -2.63 3.65 11.72
N ALA A 98 -1.48 4.30 11.55
CA ALA A 98 -1.11 5.50 12.30
C ALA A 98 -2.09 6.66 12.02
N PHE A 99 -2.51 6.85 10.77
CA PHE A 99 -3.54 7.82 10.43
C PHE A 99 -4.89 7.50 11.10
N TRP A 100 -5.32 6.24 11.08
CA TRP A 100 -6.52 5.82 11.81
C TRP A 100 -6.41 6.07 13.31
N LYS A 101 -5.23 5.79 13.88
CA LYS A 101 -4.97 6.05 15.29
C LYS A 101 -5.04 7.55 15.60
N TYR A 102 -4.48 8.41 14.75
CA TYR A 102 -4.63 9.87 14.84
C TYR A 102 -6.11 10.25 14.96
N ARG A 103 -6.94 9.73 14.05
CA ARG A 103 -8.36 10.02 13.98
C ARG A 103 -9.14 9.67 15.25
N ILE A 104 -8.93 8.46 15.78
CA ILE A 104 -9.68 7.96 16.95
C ILE A 104 -9.11 8.46 18.29
N SER A 105 -7.87 8.96 18.32
CA SER A 105 -7.17 9.36 19.55
C SER A 105 -7.31 10.84 19.88
N GLN A 106 -8.42 11.49 19.48
CA GLN A 106 -8.62 12.94 19.59
C GLN A 106 -7.54 13.73 18.83
N GLU A 107 -7.08 13.19 17.69
CA GLU A 107 -6.20 13.91 16.76
C GLU A 107 -4.84 14.29 17.35
N LYS A 108 -4.30 13.41 18.20
CA LYS A 108 -2.92 13.54 18.71
C LYS A 108 -1.93 13.58 17.56
N PHE A 109 -1.25 14.70 17.41
CA PHE A 109 -0.35 14.99 16.29
C PHE A 109 0.76 13.95 16.10
N ILE A 110 1.21 13.30 17.18
CA ILE A 110 2.24 12.24 17.12
C ILE A 110 1.89 11.11 16.14
N TRP A 111 0.61 10.73 16.06
CA TRP A 111 0.16 9.67 15.15
C TRP A 111 0.11 10.14 13.70
N LEU A 112 -0.23 11.41 13.48
CA LEU A 112 -0.17 12.02 12.15
C LEU A 112 1.28 12.20 11.69
N ALA A 113 2.17 12.58 12.59
CA ALA A 113 3.60 12.66 12.33
C ALA A 113 4.17 11.27 11.99
N ALA A 114 3.80 10.23 12.73
CA ALA A 114 4.16 8.85 12.42
C ALA A 114 3.66 8.42 11.02
N ALA A 115 2.41 8.72 10.68
CA ALA A 115 1.86 8.45 9.34
C ALA A 115 2.65 9.19 8.25
N ALA A 116 2.94 10.47 8.45
CA ALA A 116 3.71 11.29 7.52
C ALA A 116 5.14 10.77 7.32
N VAL A 117 5.82 10.40 8.40
CA VAL A 117 7.17 9.81 8.36
C VAL A 117 7.16 8.47 7.64
N LEU A 118 6.16 7.61 7.87
CA LEU A 118 6.05 6.32 7.19
C LEU A 118 5.75 6.50 5.69
N ILE A 119 4.90 7.45 5.29
CA ILE A 119 4.67 7.76 3.86
C ILE A 119 5.93 8.35 3.22
N GLY A 120 6.60 9.30 3.88
CA GLY A 120 7.89 9.82 3.42
C GLY A 120 8.92 8.69 3.27
N GLY A 121 9.03 7.83 4.28
CA GLY A 121 9.88 6.64 4.29
C GLY A 121 9.52 5.63 3.20
N SER A 122 8.24 5.51 2.83
CA SER A 122 7.81 4.62 1.74
C SER A 122 8.42 5.01 0.39
N ASN A 123 8.79 6.29 0.19
CA ASN A 123 9.52 6.74 -1.01
C ASN A 123 10.93 6.14 -1.11
N TRP A 124 11.55 5.86 0.04
CA TRP A 124 12.83 5.17 0.12
C TRP A 124 12.73 3.67 -0.19
N VAL A 125 11.51 3.11 -0.19
CA VAL A 125 11.23 1.74 -0.60
C VAL A 125 10.83 1.69 -2.07
N ARG A 126 9.89 2.54 -2.49
CA ARG A 126 9.41 2.70 -3.88
C ARG A 126 9.04 4.15 -4.16
N TYR A 127 9.41 4.69 -5.32
CA TYR A 127 9.01 6.04 -5.75
C TYR A 127 7.49 6.22 -5.87
N ALA A 128 6.74 5.12 -6.06
CA ALA A 128 5.28 5.13 -6.00
C ALA A 128 4.74 5.63 -4.64
N GLY A 129 5.54 5.60 -3.57
CA GLY A 129 5.21 6.19 -2.27
C GLY A 129 4.81 7.67 -2.32
N ALA A 130 5.27 8.41 -3.33
CA ALA A 130 4.98 9.83 -3.50
C ALA A 130 3.48 10.12 -3.63
N VAL A 131 2.70 9.23 -4.26
CA VAL A 131 1.23 9.41 -4.42
C VAL A 131 0.51 9.46 -3.08
N PHE A 132 1.05 8.80 -2.05
CA PHE A 132 0.40 8.72 -0.75
C PHE A 132 0.55 9.99 0.09
N LEU A 133 1.46 10.91 -0.27
CA LEU A 133 1.58 12.21 0.40
C LEU A 133 0.32 13.09 0.23
N PRO A 134 -0.13 13.42 -0.99
CA PRO A 134 -1.39 14.14 -1.17
C PRO A 134 -2.61 13.34 -0.70
N LEU A 135 -2.58 12.00 -0.78
CA LEU A 135 -3.67 11.17 -0.23
C LEU A 135 -3.78 11.28 1.29
N LEU A 136 -2.67 11.34 2.02
CA LEU A 136 -2.68 11.58 3.46
C LEU A 136 -3.21 12.98 3.79
N GLY A 137 -2.75 14.01 3.07
CA GLY A 137 -3.26 15.38 3.23
C GLY A 137 -4.77 15.44 3.00
N PHE A 138 -5.25 14.84 1.90
CA PHE A 138 -6.68 14.70 1.61
C PHE A 138 -7.41 13.97 2.74
N SER A 139 -6.90 12.82 3.19
CA SER A 139 -7.48 12.02 4.28
C SER A 139 -7.66 12.84 5.56
N VAL A 140 -6.69 13.68 5.92
CA VAL A 140 -6.82 14.61 7.06
C VAL A 140 -7.93 15.64 6.81
N LEU A 141 -7.98 16.26 5.63
CA LEU A 141 -9.01 17.27 5.32
C LEU A 141 -10.44 16.72 5.43
N VAL A 142 -10.67 15.53 4.88
CA VAL A 142 -12.03 14.98 4.75
C VAL A 142 -12.46 14.09 5.91
N ALA A 143 -11.52 13.42 6.60
CA ALA A 143 -11.87 12.44 7.63
C ALA A 143 -11.56 12.87 9.08
N SER A 144 -10.81 13.97 9.30
CA SER A 144 -10.55 14.52 10.64
C SER A 144 -11.84 15.11 11.23
N GLY A 145 -12.02 15.06 12.55
CA GLY A 145 -13.15 15.66 13.28
C GLY A 145 -12.94 17.14 13.64
N SER A 146 -11.72 17.66 13.53
CA SER A 146 -11.31 19.04 13.86
C SER A 146 -12.05 20.14 13.11
N ALA A 147 -11.88 21.40 13.55
CA ALA A 147 -12.27 22.57 12.77
C ALA A 147 -11.45 22.70 11.48
N LEU A 148 -12.03 23.24 10.41
CA LEU A 148 -11.42 23.30 9.07
C LEU A 148 -10.00 23.90 9.07
N GLY A 149 -9.79 25.01 9.79
CA GLY A 149 -8.46 25.64 9.88
C GLY A 149 -7.40 24.70 10.45
N LYS A 150 -7.73 23.95 11.51
CA LYS A 150 -6.85 22.95 12.11
C LYS A 150 -6.63 21.74 11.18
N ARG A 151 -7.64 21.35 10.38
CA ARG A 151 -7.47 20.30 9.36
C ARG A 151 -6.49 20.72 8.28
N ILE A 152 -6.57 21.96 7.80
CA ILE A 152 -5.67 22.51 6.78
C ILE A 152 -4.24 22.53 7.31
N THR A 153 -4.02 23.03 8.54
CA THR A 153 -2.68 23.08 9.13
C THR A 153 -2.11 21.68 9.38
N HIS A 154 -2.92 20.74 9.86
CA HIS A 154 -2.51 19.34 10.05
C HIS A 154 -2.20 18.66 8.71
N ALA A 155 -3.03 18.85 7.68
CA ALA A 155 -2.83 18.27 6.36
C ALA A 155 -1.54 18.82 5.72
N ALA A 156 -1.37 20.14 5.70
CA ALA A 156 -0.16 20.78 5.19
C ALA A 156 1.09 20.36 5.97
N GLY A 157 1.01 20.35 7.31
CA GLY A 157 2.11 19.91 8.17
C GLY A 157 2.51 18.45 7.95
N ALA A 158 1.53 17.55 7.78
CA ALA A 158 1.79 16.15 7.46
C ALA A 158 2.43 15.97 6.08
N MET A 159 1.93 16.68 5.06
CA MET A 159 2.50 16.65 3.72
C MET A 159 3.93 17.19 3.70
N LEU A 160 4.19 18.32 4.37
CA LEU A 160 5.53 18.93 4.48
C LEU A 160 6.49 18.02 5.24
N LEU A 161 6.05 17.41 6.34
CA LEU A 161 6.88 16.47 7.11
C LEU A 161 7.23 15.23 6.28
N GLY A 162 6.24 14.62 5.61
CA GLY A 162 6.47 13.47 4.74
C GLY A 162 7.38 13.82 3.55
N ALA A 163 7.20 14.99 2.94
CA ALA A 163 8.07 15.49 1.89
C ALA A 163 9.49 15.73 2.40
N ALA A 164 9.67 16.30 3.60
CA ALA A 164 10.98 16.50 4.22
C ALA A 164 11.73 15.18 4.45
N VAL A 165 11.02 14.11 4.82
CA VAL A 165 11.60 12.76 4.95
C VAL A 165 12.00 12.18 3.59
N ALA A 166 11.22 12.41 2.53
CA ALA A 166 11.53 11.94 1.18
C ALA A 166 12.58 12.80 0.45
N PHE A 167 12.72 14.07 0.84
CA PHE A 167 13.54 15.07 0.15
C PHE A 167 15.01 14.67 -0.07
N PRO A 168 15.74 14.06 0.89
CA PRO A 168 17.13 13.70 0.65
C PRO A 168 17.30 12.69 -0.49
N LEU A 169 16.34 11.76 -0.65
CA LEU A 169 16.33 10.82 -1.77
C LEU A 169 16.11 11.54 -3.10
N TRP A 170 15.12 12.45 -3.15
CA TRP A 170 14.81 13.20 -4.37
C TRP A 170 15.95 14.13 -4.77
N LEU A 171 16.58 14.82 -3.80
CA LEU A 171 17.73 15.68 -4.04
C LEU A 171 18.92 14.88 -4.57
N ARG A 172 19.23 13.74 -3.95
CA ARG A 172 20.28 12.82 -4.44
C ARG A 172 20.03 12.42 -5.89
N ASN A 173 18.82 11.96 -6.19
CA ASN A 173 18.46 11.50 -7.53
C ASN A 173 18.55 12.63 -8.56
N TRP A 174 18.03 13.82 -8.22
CA TRP A 174 18.13 15.01 -9.05
C TRP A 174 19.58 15.39 -9.35
N GLN A 175 20.46 15.39 -8.34
CA GLN A 175 21.87 15.70 -8.52
C GLN A 175 22.59 14.68 -9.41
N LEU A 176 22.22 13.41 -9.33
CA LEU A 176 22.89 12.33 -10.08
C LEU A 176 22.38 12.20 -11.52
N THR A 177 21.08 12.42 -11.77
CA THR A 177 20.48 12.12 -13.08
C THR A 177 19.58 13.21 -13.65
N GLY A 178 19.40 14.33 -12.94
CA GLY A 178 18.45 15.38 -13.34
C GLY A 178 17.00 14.94 -13.24
N ASN A 179 16.69 13.84 -12.54
CA ASN A 179 15.32 13.36 -12.34
C ASN A 179 15.10 12.86 -10.91
N ILE A 180 14.00 13.27 -10.28
CA ILE A 180 13.66 12.89 -8.89
C ILE A 180 13.38 11.38 -8.74
N SER A 181 12.93 10.70 -9.80
CA SER A 181 12.73 9.24 -9.82
C SER A 181 14.00 8.44 -10.08
N GLY A 182 15.14 9.11 -10.22
CA GLY A 182 16.44 8.51 -10.42
C GLY A 182 16.78 8.14 -11.86
N SER A 183 15.81 7.93 -12.74
CA SER A 183 16.09 7.71 -14.17
C SER A 183 14.98 8.21 -15.06
N ASP A 184 15.36 8.47 -16.31
CA ASP A 184 14.38 8.74 -17.34
C ASP A 184 13.63 7.43 -17.64
N ARG A 185 12.35 7.42 -17.27
CA ARG A 185 11.44 6.29 -17.52
C ARG A 185 10.55 6.53 -18.74
N GLY A 186 10.81 7.62 -19.47
CA GLY A 186 9.98 8.09 -20.57
C GLY A 186 9.98 7.19 -21.82
N GLY A 187 8.90 7.33 -22.57
CA GLY A 187 8.78 6.93 -23.97
C GLY A 187 7.53 7.57 -24.61
N VAL A 188 7.23 7.26 -25.87
CA VAL A 188 6.12 7.88 -26.61
C VAL A 188 4.80 7.62 -25.91
N THR A 189 4.11 8.69 -25.50
CA THR A 189 2.82 8.62 -24.81
C THR A 189 1.79 7.91 -25.69
N ARG A 190 1.32 6.73 -25.29
CA ARG A 190 0.26 6.00 -26.00
C ARG A 190 -1.08 6.40 -25.40
N MET A 191 -1.74 7.40 -25.98
CA MET A 191 -3.07 7.85 -25.54
C MET A 191 -4.16 6.77 -25.73
N ASP A 192 -3.93 5.80 -26.62
CA ASP A 192 -4.96 4.87 -27.08
C ASP A 192 -5.16 3.65 -26.16
N ARG A 193 -4.37 3.52 -25.08
CA ARG A 193 -4.32 2.30 -24.24
C ARG A 193 -5.15 2.33 -22.96
N LEU A 194 -5.82 3.44 -22.64
CA LEU A 194 -6.50 3.57 -21.34
C LEU A 194 -7.53 2.45 -21.10
N PHE A 195 -8.34 2.11 -22.12
CA PHE A 195 -9.34 1.05 -22.01
C PHE A 195 -8.70 -0.34 -21.89
N GLU A 196 -7.62 -0.61 -22.62
CA GLU A 196 -6.85 -1.85 -22.49
C GLU A 196 -6.23 -1.99 -21.10
N ASP A 197 -5.70 -0.89 -20.54
CA ASP A 197 -5.13 -0.86 -19.20
C ASP A 197 -6.19 -1.09 -18.13
N MET A 198 -7.37 -0.47 -18.27
CA MET A 198 -8.50 -0.71 -17.38
C MET A 198 -8.98 -2.17 -17.45
N ALA A 199 -9.10 -2.73 -18.66
CA ALA A 199 -9.43 -4.14 -18.84
C ALA A 199 -8.36 -5.05 -18.19
N THR A 200 -7.08 -4.74 -18.37
CA THR A 200 -5.97 -5.47 -17.73
C THR A 200 -6.08 -5.43 -16.20
N ILE A 201 -6.42 -4.29 -15.61
CA ILE A 201 -6.61 -4.19 -14.14
C ILE A 201 -7.75 -5.08 -13.69
N VAL A 202 -8.89 -5.06 -14.40
CA VAL A 202 -10.04 -5.91 -14.10
C VAL A 202 -9.64 -7.38 -14.22
N ASP A 203 -9.03 -7.77 -15.33
CA ASP A 203 -8.56 -9.15 -15.57
C ASP A 203 -7.59 -9.62 -14.49
N LEU A 204 -6.66 -8.76 -14.03
CA LEU A 204 -5.72 -9.12 -12.97
C LEU A 204 -6.38 -9.25 -11.60
N PHE A 205 -7.37 -8.41 -11.28
CA PHE A 205 -8.19 -8.59 -10.08
C PHE A 205 -9.00 -9.89 -10.19
N GLU A 206 -9.69 -10.11 -11.30
CA GLU A 206 -10.41 -11.36 -11.56
C GLU A 206 -9.50 -12.57 -11.45
N HIS A 207 -8.30 -12.51 -12.02
CA HIS A 207 -7.31 -13.57 -11.92
C HIS A 207 -6.93 -13.83 -10.45
N SER A 208 -6.74 -12.77 -9.66
CA SER A 208 -6.42 -12.91 -8.23
C SER A 208 -7.54 -13.53 -7.39
N PHE A 209 -8.79 -13.38 -7.83
CA PHE A 209 -9.98 -13.91 -7.16
C PHE A 209 -10.51 -15.21 -7.75
N PHE A 210 -10.12 -15.55 -8.99
CA PHE A 210 -10.75 -16.61 -9.75
C PHE A 210 -9.75 -17.50 -10.50
N SER A 211 -8.49 -17.18 -10.76
CA SER A 211 -7.68 -18.06 -11.65
C SER A 211 -7.02 -19.27 -10.99
N PHE A 212 -7.17 -19.47 -9.69
CA PHE A 212 -6.51 -20.56 -8.99
C PHE A 212 -7.11 -21.92 -9.30
N SER A 213 -6.29 -22.97 -9.11
CA SER A 213 -6.74 -24.36 -9.28
C SER A 213 -8.04 -24.59 -8.51
N MET A 214 -8.95 -25.37 -9.10
CA MET A 214 -10.29 -25.62 -8.55
C MET A 214 -10.27 -26.07 -7.06
N VAL A 215 -9.15 -26.68 -6.64
CA VAL A 215 -8.86 -27.11 -5.27
C VAL A 215 -8.51 -25.95 -4.34
N LEU A 216 -7.73 -24.95 -4.76
CA LEU A 216 -7.48 -23.73 -3.96
C LEU A 216 -8.74 -22.85 -3.87
N ARG A 217 -9.49 -22.74 -4.97
CA ARG A 217 -10.84 -22.11 -5.03
C ARG A 217 -11.77 -22.65 -3.95
N ALA A 218 -11.89 -23.98 -3.86
CA ALA A 218 -12.77 -24.63 -2.89
C ALA A 218 -12.31 -24.47 -1.42
N ASN A 219 -10.99 -24.48 -1.19
CA ASN A 219 -10.44 -24.49 0.18
C ASN A 219 -10.16 -23.10 0.77
N LEU A 220 -9.91 -22.08 -0.06
CA LEU A 220 -9.53 -20.74 0.40
C LEU A 220 -10.50 -19.65 -0.07
N GLU A 221 -10.87 -19.63 -1.34
CA GLU A 221 -11.73 -18.55 -1.88
C GLU A 221 -13.17 -18.65 -1.41
N LEU A 222 -13.77 -19.85 -1.38
CA LEU A 222 -15.15 -20.04 -0.91
C LEU A 222 -15.35 -19.58 0.54
N PRO A 223 -14.49 -19.97 1.51
CA PRO A 223 -14.55 -19.42 2.87
C PRO A 223 -14.29 -17.91 2.94
N ILE A 224 -13.36 -17.37 2.14
CA ILE A 224 -13.08 -15.93 2.06
C ILE A 224 -14.29 -15.15 1.55
N LEU A 225 -14.93 -15.62 0.47
CA LEU A 225 -16.11 -15.01 -0.13
C LEU A 225 -17.33 -15.14 0.78
N ILE A 226 -17.52 -16.29 1.45
CA ILE A 226 -18.56 -16.46 2.46
C ILE A 226 -18.34 -15.51 3.63
N ALA A 227 -17.10 -15.38 4.11
CA ALA A 227 -16.78 -14.49 5.23
C ALA A 227 -16.95 -13.01 4.84
N ALA A 228 -16.50 -12.62 3.65
CA ALA A 228 -16.72 -11.29 3.08
C ALA A 228 -18.21 -10.99 2.89
N ALA A 229 -18.98 -11.92 2.33
CA ALA A 229 -20.42 -11.79 2.15
C ALA A 229 -21.15 -11.70 3.49
N PHE A 230 -20.73 -12.46 4.49
CA PHE A 230 -21.29 -12.41 5.84
C PHE A 230 -21.00 -11.07 6.54
N VAL A 231 -19.78 -10.55 6.40
CA VAL A 231 -19.40 -9.23 6.91
C VAL A 231 -20.20 -8.13 6.21
N ALA A 232 -20.27 -8.17 4.87
CA ALA A 232 -21.08 -7.24 4.08
C ALA A 232 -22.57 -7.32 4.45
N TYR A 233 -23.12 -8.51 4.64
CA TYR A 233 -24.50 -8.72 5.10
C TYR A 233 -24.74 -8.13 6.50
N LYS A 234 -23.81 -8.33 7.44
CA LYS A 234 -23.92 -7.80 8.80
C LYS A 234 -23.78 -6.27 8.83
N ALA A 235 -22.88 -5.72 8.01
CA ALA A 235 -22.73 -4.28 7.81
C ALA A 235 -23.99 -3.68 7.17
N PHE A 236 -24.57 -4.34 6.18
CA PHE A 236 -25.81 -3.94 5.52
C PHE A 236 -27.01 -3.95 6.49
N ARG A 237 -27.17 -5.00 7.29
CA ARG A 237 -28.23 -5.12 8.32
C ARG A 237 -28.16 -4.04 9.40
N ARG A 238 -26.96 -3.59 9.76
CA ARG A 238 -26.77 -2.53 10.78
C ARG A 238 -26.96 -1.11 10.25
N SER A 239 -26.88 -0.90 8.94
CA SER A 239 -26.67 0.44 8.37
C SER A 239 -27.93 1.15 7.86
N GLY A 240 -29.13 0.59 8.07
CA GLY A 240 -30.44 1.24 7.91
C GLY A 240 -30.41 2.55 7.11
N ILE A 241 -30.18 2.45 5.80
CA ILE A 241 -30.15 3.52 4.79
C ILE A 241 -29.64 4.89 5.33
N ARG A 242 -28.36 4.98 5.71
CA ARG A 242 -27.61 6.25 5.79
C ARG A 242 -26.45 6.22 4.80
N TRP A 243 -26.71 6.61 3.55
CA TRP A 243 -25.76 6.59 2.44
C TRP A 243 -24.71 7.72 2.43
N LEU A 244 -24.55 8.46 3.54
CA LEU A 244 -23.31 9.18 3.84
C LEU A 244 -22.52 8.36 4.85
N ARG A 245 -22.03 7.21 4.38
CA ARG A 245 -21.44 6.13 5.19
C ARG A 245 -20.18 6.60 5.90
N PRO A 246 -19.90 6.06 7.09
CA PRO A 246 -18.84 6.58 7.90
C PRO A 246 -17.48 6.25 7.21
N PRO A 247 -16.45 7.11 7.36
CA PRO A 247 -15.12 7.06 6.72
C PRO A 247 -14.36 5.73 6.72
N GLU A 248 -14.82 4.77 7.50
CA GLU A 248 -14.33 3.40 7.57
C GLU A 248 -14.35 2.71 6.21
N ILE A 249 -15.37 2.96 5.37
CA ILE A 249 -15.53 2.27 4.07
C ILE A 249 -14.92 3.06 2.91
N TRP A 250 -15.18 4.37 2.82
CA TRP A 250 -14.75 5.14 1.65
C TRP A 250 -13.28 5.55 1.71
N LEU A 251 -12.68 5.68 2.89
CA LEU A 251 -11.29 6.11 3.00
C LEU A 251 -10.28 5.08 2.47
N PRO A 252 -10.40 3.77 2.77
CA PRO A 252 -9.56 2.77 2.11
C PRO A 252 -9.73 2.79 0.58
N LEU A 253 -10.97 2.99 0.09
CA LEU A 253 -11.24 3.09 -1.35
C LEU A 253 -10.58 4.32 -1.99
N VAL A 254 -10.46 5.45 -1.27
CA VAL A 254 -9.72 6.62 -1.75
C VAL A 254 -8.22 6.30 -1.89
N TRP A 255 -7.64 5.58 -0.94
CA TRP A 255 -6.23 5.16 -1.02
C TRP A 255 -6.00 4.19 -2.18
N LEU A 256 -6.90 3.21 -2.34
CA LEU A 256 -6.90 2.29 -3.47
C LEU A 256 -7.02 3.03 -4.81
N ALA A 257 -8.04 3.88 -4.95
CA ALA A 257 -8.31 4.63 -6.18
C ALA A 257 -7.15 5.57 -6.53
N GLY A 258 -6.60 6.29 -5.54
CA GLY A 258 -5.44 7.16 -5.75
C GLY A 258 -4.22 6.39 -6.25
N TYR A 259 -3.97 5.20 -5.71
CA TYR A 259 -2.90 4.32 -6.17
C TYR A 259 -3.16 3.75 -7.58
N LEU A 260 -4.38 3.31 -7.88
CA LEU A 260 -4.75 2.80 -9.22
C LEU A 260 -4.66 3.90 -10.29
N VAL A 261 -5.12 5.11 -9.99
CA VAL A 261 -4.96 6.28 -10.88
C VAL A 261 -3.48 6.58 -11.12
N PHE A 262 -2.64 6.47 -10.08
CA PHE A 262 -1.20 6.60 -10.23
C PHE A 262 -0.61 5.50 -11.13
N LEU A 263 -1.03 4.24 -11.00
CA LEU A 263 -0.55 3.15 -11.89
C LEU A 263 -0.94 3.39 -13.35
N LEU A 264 -2.18 3.80 -13.62
CA LEU A 264 -2.64 4.15 -14.96
C LEU A 264 -1.84 5.32 -15.54
N TYR A 265 -1.62 6.36 -14.73
CA TYR A 265 -0.79 7.49 -15.13
C TYR A 265 0.67 7.09 -15.37
N ALA A 266 1.24 6.25 -14.50
CA ALA A 266 2.61 5.77 -14.62
C ALA A 266 2.79 4.94 -15.90
N ARG A 267 1.84 4.05 -16.23
CA ARG A 267 1.86 3.27 -17.47
C ARG A 267 1.72 4.13 -18.72
N LYS A 268 0.89 5.18 -18.67
CA LYS A 268 0.78 6.16 -19.75
C LYS A 268 2.11 6.86 -20.05
N VAL A 269 2.92 7.10 -19.02
CA VAL A 269 4.20 7.82 -19.14
C VAL A 269 5.38 6.88 -19.39
N GLN A 270 5.34 5.64 -18.87
CA GLN A 270 6.46 4.70 -18.87
C GLN A 270 6.18 3.51 -19.78
N VAL A 271 7.00 3.34 -20.83
CA VAL A 271 6.80 2.28 -21.85
C VAL A 271 7.16 0.89 -21.32
N THR A 272 8.01 0.80 -20.29
CA THR A 272 8.52 -0.47 -19.75
C THR A 272 7.75 -0.98 -18.54
N VAL A 273 6.64 -0.34 -18.16
CA VAL A 273 5.84 -0.73 -17.00
C VAL A 273 4.61 -1.47 -17.47
N ASP A 274 4.67 -2.79 -17.42
CA ASP A 274 3.49 -3.63 -17.55
C ASP A 274 2.78 -3.77 -16.20
N LEU A 275 1.44 -3.73 -16.24
CA LEU A 275 0.65 -4.04 -15.05
C LEU A 275 0.70 -5.54 -14.82
N ASP A 276 1.04 -5.90 -13.60
CA ASP A 276 1.12 -7.27 -13.13
C ASP A 276 0.51 -7.38 -11.73
N LEU A 277 0.41 -8.62 -11.24
CA LEU A 277 -0.19 -8.91 -9.94
C LEU A 277 0.55 -8.23 -8.78
N ARG A 278 1.88 -8.05 -8.86
CA ARG A 278 2.64 -7.40 -7.78
C ARG A 278 2.28 -5.93 -7.65
N MET A 279 2.01 -5.23 -8.76
CA MET A 279 1.62 -3.82 -8.67
C MET A 279 0.25 -3.67 -8.02
N LEU A 280 -0.70 -4.56 -8.31
CA LEU A 280 -2.04 -4.54 -7.68
C LEU A 280 -2.04 -5.02 -6.23
N ALA A 281 -1.10 -5.88 -5.84
CA ALA A 281 -0.96 -6.36 -4.46
C ALA A 281 -0.81 -5.21 -3.44
N VAL A 282 -0.30 -4.05 -3.86
CA VAL A 282 -0.22 -2.84 -3.03
C VAL A 282 -1.61 -2.28 -2.69
N GLY A 283 -2.56 -2.33 -3.64
CA GLY A 283 -3.92 -1.85 -3.45
C GLY A 283 -4.80 -2.84 -2.69
N PHE A 284 -4.51 -4.14 -2.77
CA PHE A 284 -5.37 -5.20 -2.25
C PHE A 284 -5.71 -5.10 -0.76
N PRO A 285 -4.78 -4.79 0.16
CA PRO A 285 -5.12 -4.60 1.56
C PRO A 285 -6.15 -3.49 1.80
N PHE A 286 -6.14 -2.42 1.00
CA PHE A 286 -7.13 -1.34 1.10
C PHE A 286 -8.51 -1.78 0.60
N LEU A 287 -8.57 -2.66 -0.39
CA LEU A 287 -9.81 -3.30 -0.81
C LEU A 287 -10.38 -4.17 0.33
N LEU A 288 -9.56 -4.99 0.97
CA LEU A 288 -9.98 -5.80 2.12
C LEU A 288 -10.49 -4.92 3.27
N LEU A 289 -9.79 -3.83 3.57
CA LEU A 289 -10.20 -2.89 4.62
C LEU A 289 -11.54 -2.19 4.30
N ALA A 290 -11.86 -1.97 3.02
CA ALA A 290 -13.16 -1.44 2.61
C ALA A 290 -14.31 -2.45 2.74
N MET A 291 -13.98 -3.75 2.79
CA MET A 291 -14.94 -4.86 2.91
C MET A 291 -15.19 -5.29 4.37
N ALA A 292 -14.41 -4.79 5.32
CA ALA A 292 -14.46 -5.10 6.75
C ALA A 292 -15.62 -4.40 7.50
#